data_AF-A0AAU4G0W6-F1
#
_entry.id   AF-A0AAU4G0W6-F1
#
_cell.length_a   1.000
_cell.length_b   1.000
_cell.length_c   1.000
_cell.angle_alpha   90.00
_cell.angle_beta   90.00
_cell.angle_gamma   90.00
#
_symmetry.space_group_name_H-M   'P 1'
#
loop_
_entity.id
_entity.type
_entity.pdbx_description
1 polymer ?
#
loop_
_entity_poly.entity_id
_entity_poly.type
_entity_poly.pdbx_seq_one_letter_code
_entity_poly.pdbx_strand_id
1 'polypeptide(L)'
;MRTTDLLSRVAKPAAVAALVAAAVIAAPAANASTGITAADVHPAAATFTELPSSTVSVDSAGDGTAAGAVAWYKAHMGSTGWQSYCEKAAENAYGTTGVWASANAHWNGASPKHTSGTPPLGSFVYWNISAYGHVGIADGSGGFYATSVNGAIGHGSATSYFSNYRGWTPAAVPHQ
;
A
#
# COMPACT_ATOMS: atom_id res chain seq x y z
N MET A 1 35.21 32.79 40.73
CA MET A 1 35.25 33.80 39.65
C MET A 1 35.27 33.04 38.33
N ARG A 2 34.12 32.99 37.62
CA ARG A 2 33.71 33.83 36.46
C ARG A 2 34.29 33.30 35.14
N THR A 3 33.52 32.54 34.35
CA THR A 3 32.58 32.96 33.28
C THR A 3 33.25 33.61 32.06
N THR A 4 33.24 32.84 30.95
CA THR A 4 32.82 33.16 29.56
C THR A 4 33.23 34.46 28.85
N ASP A 5 33.39 34.30 27.52
CA ASP A 5 33.18 35.30 26.44
C ASP A 5 34.31 36.31 26.18
N LEU A 6 34.59 36.82 24.97
CA LEU A 6 34.32 36.58 23.54
C LEU A 6 35.07 37.73 22.81
N LEU A 7 35.44 37.55 21.52
CA LEU A 7 35.60 38.62 20.49
C LEU A 7 36.84 39.56 20.66
N SER A 8 37.57 40.05 19.65
CA SER A 8 37.27 40.28 18.22
C SER A 8 38.48 40.96 17.50
N ARG A 9 38.59 40.71 16.17
CA ARG A 9 39.09 41.61 15.09
C ARG A 9 40.62 41.82 14.99
N VAL A 10 41.29 41.72 13.83
CA VAL A 10 41.16 42.49 12.57
C VAL A 10 41.86 41.68 11.46
N ALA A 11 41.26 41.43 10.28
CA ALA A 11 41.54 42.21 9.06
C ALA A 11 40.48 41.95 7.95
N LYS A 12 40.12 43.03 7.23
CA LYS A 12 39.27 43.08 6.01
C LYS A 12 40.17 43.03 4.73
N PRO A 13 39.62 43.20 3.52
CA PRO A 13 38.72 42.32 2.77
C PRO A 13 39.30 41.98 1.37
N ALA A 14 38.89 40.88 0.76
CA ALA A 14 38.99 40.73 -0.69
C ALA A 14 37.69 40.12 -1.21
N ALA A 15 36.88 40.98 -1.81
CA ALA A 15 35.68 40.60 -2.52
C ALA A 15 36.09 39.88 -3.81
N VAL A 16 35.60 38.66 -4.03
CA VAL A 16 35.29 38.15 -5.37
C VAL A 16 33.98 37.40 -5.25
N ALA A 17 32.94 38.00 -5.82
CA ALA A 17 31.65 37.38 -6.01
C ALA A 17 31.75 36.30 -7.10
N ALA A 18 31.20 35.12 -6.82
CA ALA A 18 30.76 34.20 -7.84
C ALA A 18 29.48 33.50 -7.34
N LEU A 19 28.34 34.02 -7.77
CA LEU A 19 27.06 33.31 -7.74
C LEU A 19 27.15 32.13 -8.71
N VAL A 20 26.85 30.91 -8.26
CA VAL A 20 26.15 29.92 -9.10
C VAL A 20 25.20 29.10 -8.22
N ALA A 21 23.98 28.97 -8.73
CA ALA A 21 22.76 28.56 -8.07
C ALA A 21 22.71 27.10 -7.58
N ALA A 22 21.99 26.90 -6.46
CA ALA A 22 21.57 25.60 -5.99
C ALA A 22 20.59 24.97 -7.00
N ALA A 23 20.89 23.75 -7.46
CA ALA A 23 19.95 22.94 -8.23
C ALA A 23 18.86 22.40 -7.29
N VAL A 24 17.74 23.11 -7.21
CA VAL A 24 16.48 22.57 -6.70
C VAL A 24 15.96 21.56 -7.73
N ILE A 25 15.99 20.28 -7.37
CA ILE A 25 15.22 19.25 -8.05
C ILE A 25 13.75 19.53 -7.72
N ALA A 26 13.08 20.26 -8.62
CA ALA A 26 11.63 20.42 -8.57
C ALA A 26 11.00 19.07 -8.91
N ALA A 27 10.33 18.44 -7.95
CA ALA A 27 9.30 17.47 -8.26
C ALA A 27 8.24 18.16 -9.15
N PRO A 28 7.67 17.50 -10.17
CA PRO A 28 6.63 18.12 -10.96
C PRO A 28 5.44 18.39 -10.05
N ALA A 29 5.12 19.66 -9.85
CA ALA A 29 3.87 20.09 -9.27
C ALA A 29 2.76 19.60 -10.21
N ALA A 30 1.97 18.63 -9.75
CA ALA A 30 0.64 18.44 -10.29
C ALA A 30 -0.10 19.77 -10.09
N ASN A 31 -0.42 20.46 -11.19
CA ASN A 31 -1.51 21.43 -11.26
C ASN A 31 -1.66 21.96 -12.69
N ALA A 32 -2.79 21.65 -13.31
CA ALA A 32 -3.70 22.60 -13.95
C ALA A 32 -4.51 21.88 -15.03
N SER A 33 -5.79 21.65 -14.76
CA SER A 33 -6.79 21.35 -15.78
C SER A 33 -6.92 22.55 -16.71
N THR A 34 -6.00 22.67 -17.65
CA THR A 34 -6.09 23.59 -18.78
C THR A 34 -6.78 22.80 -19.89
N GLY A 35 -7.94 23.28 -20.34
CA GLY A 35 -8.78 22.56 -21.30
C GLY A 35 -8.01 22.18 -22.55
N ILE A 36 -8.13 20.91 -22.96
CA ILE A 36 -7.53 20.39 -24.19
C ILE A 36 -8.08 21.18 -25.37
N THR A 37 -7.20 21.84 -26.11
CA THR A 37 -7.54 22.59 -27.33
C THR A 37 -7.29 21.73 -28.57
N ALA A 38 -7.81 22.16 -29.72
CA ALA A 38 -7.58 21.48 -30.99
C ALA A 38 -6.08 21.42 -31.39
N ALA A 39 -5.22 22.26 -30.80
CA ALA A 39 -3.77 22.21 -31.02
C ALA A 39 -3.10 21.05 -30.25
N ASP A 40 -3.71 20.58 -29.16
CA ASP A 40 -3.21 19.48 -28.33
C ASP A 40 -3.46 18.09 -28.94
N VAL A 41 -4.30 18.00 -29.98
CA VAL A 41 -4.64 16.76 -30.70
C VAL A 41 -3.92 16.62 -32.04
N HIS A 42 -2.81 17.34 -32.28
CA HIS A 42 -1.96 17.13 -33.46
C HIS A 42 -1.02 15.92 -33.24
N PRO A 43 -1.23 14.75 -33.87
CA PRO A 43 -0.42 13.57 -33.61
C PRO A 43 0.92 13.56 -34.39
N ALA A 44 1.30 14.67 -35.03
CA ALA A 44 2.40 14.67 -36.01
C ALA A 44 3.81 14.88 -35.42
N ALA A 45 3.95 15.11 -34.12
CA ALA A 45 5.25 15.38 -33.49
C ALA A 45 5.52 14.63 -32.17
N ALA A 46 4.59 13.79 -31.71
CA ALA A 46 4.82 12.96 -30.53
C ALA A 46 5.38 11.60 -30.97
N THR A 47 6.70 11.43 -30.82
CA THR A 47 7.28 10.08 -30.80
C THR A 47 6.79 9.41 -29.53
N PHE A 48 5.78 8.54 -29.66
CA PHE A 48 5.36 7.67 -28.58
C PHE A 48 6.44 6.59 -28.42
N THR A 49 7.28 6.72 -27.39
CA THR A 49 8.10 5.59 -26.96
C THR A 49 7.16 4.58 -26.33
N GLU A 50 6.84 3.54 -27.08
CA GLU A 50 6.09 2.39 -26.59
C GLU A 50 6.91 1.74 -25.46
N LEU A 51 6.51 2.00 -24.21
CA LEU A 51 7.00 1.22 -23.08
C LEU A 51 6.50 -0.21 -23.28
N PRO A 52 7.35 -1.23 -23.08
CA PRO A 52 6.91 -2.60 -23.26
C PRO A 52 5.68 -2.86 -22.38
N SER A 53 4.66 -3.51 -22.94
CA SER A 53 3.37 -3.82 -22.31
C SER A 53 3.46 -4.62 -20.99
N SER A 54 4.67 -4.94 -20.54
CA SER A 54 4.98 -5.54 -19.25
C SER A 54 4.95 -4.56 -18.07
N THR A 55 4.80 -3.24 -18.29
CA THR A 55 4.79 -2.24 -17.19
C THR A 55 3.42 -1.66 -16.85
N VAL A 56 2.36 -2.08 -17.53
CA VAL A 56 0.98 -1.67 -17.21
C VAL A 56 0.15 -2.93 -17.03
N SER A 57 0.39 -3.65 -15.92
CA SER A 57 -0.60 -4.57 -15.40
C SER A 57 -1.83 -3.74 -15.06
N VAL A 58 -2.93 -3.98 -15.77
CA VAL A 58 -4.23 -3.36 -15.50
C VAL A 58 -4.80 -3.74 -14.12
N ASP A 59 -4.16 -4.70 -13.44
CA ASP A 59 -4.31 -4.97 -12.01
C ASP A 59 -3.08 -4.44 -11.25
N SER A 60 -3.11 -3.18 -10.81
CA SER A 60 -2.03 -2.66 -9.96
C SER A 60 -2.21 -3.18 -8.54
N ALA A 61 -1.12 -3.57 -7.87
CA ALA A 61 -1.18 -3.90 -6.46
C ALA A 61 -1.86 -2.76 -5.68
N GLY A 62 -2.92 -3.04 -4.93
CA GLY A 62 -3.66 -2.00 -4.22
C GLY A 62 -4.67 -1.20 -5.06
N ASP A 63 -5.10 -1.68 -6.23
CA ASP A 63 -6.07 -0.98 -7.09
C ASP A 63 -7.55 -1.12 -6.67
N GLY A 64 -7.81 -1.82 -5.57
CA GLY A 64 -9.17 -2.08 -5.08
C GLY A 64 -9.84 -3.32 -5.68
N THR A 65 -9.17 -4.05 -6.58
CA THR A 65 -9.67 -5.32 -7.12
C THR A 65 -9.19 -6.51 -6.30
N ALA A 66 -9.91 -7.64 -6.41
CA ALA A 66 -9.51 -8.91 -5.80
C ALA A 66 -8.13 -9.39 -6.29
N ALA A 67 -7.85 -9.22 -7.59
CA ALA A 67 -6.58 -9.60 -8.19
C ALA A 67 -5.44 -8.68 -7.73
N GLY A 68 -5.68 -7.37 -7.69
CA GLY A 68 -4.74 -6.38 -7.16
C GLY A 68 -4.42 -6.60 -5.68
N ALA A 69 -5.40 -7.03 -4.87
CA ALA A 69 -5.15 -7.39 -3.47
C ALA A 69 -4.22 -8.59 -3.33
N VAL A 70 -4.45 -9.66 -4.11
CA VAL A 70 -3.53 -10.81 -4.13
C VAL A 70 -2.16 -10.42 -4.69
N ALA A 71 -2.10 -9.59 -5.73
CA ALA A 71 -0.86 -9.08 -6.29
C ALA A 71 -0.06 -8.26 -5.27
N TRP A 72 -0.74 -7.44 -4.45
CA TRP A 72 -0.12 -6.69 -3.37
C TRP A 72 0.53 -7.61 -2.33
N TYR A 73 -0.19 -8.63 -1.85
CA TYR A 73 0.39 -9.59 -0.90
C TYR A 73 1.58 -10.35 -1.49
N LYS A 74 1.49 -10.77 -2.76
CA LYS A 74 2.60 -11.40 -3.48
C LYS A 74 3.83 -10.50 -3.55
N ALA A 75 3.65 -9.20 -3.82
CA ALA A 75 4.73 -8.22 -3.88
C ALA A 75 5.39 -7.96 -2.50
N HIS A 76 4.71 -8.29 -1.39
CA HIS A 76 5.19 -8.09 -0.03
C HIS A 76 5.53 -9.40 0.70
N MET A 77 5.61 -10.53 -0.01
CA MET A 77 5.99 -11.83 0.54
C MET A 77 7.30 -11.76 1.32
N GLY A 78 7.31 -12.33 2.52
CA GLY A 78 8.45 -12.32 3.44
C GLY A 78 8.61 -11.05 4.27
N SER A 79 7.80 -10.01 4.02
CA SER A 79 7.90 -8.77 4.81
C SER A 79 7.37 -8.95 6.24
N THR A 80 8.08 -8.37 7.20
CA THR A 80 7.65 -8.30 8.61
C THR A 80 7.02 -6.95 8.98
N GLY A 81 6.97 -5.99 8.06
CA GLY A 81 6.52 -4.62 8.33
C GLY A 81 5.07 -4.48 8.81
N TRP A 82 4.25 -5.50 8.59
CA TRP A 82 2.84 -5.54 8.98
C TRP A 82 2.53 -6.55 10.10
N GLN A 83 3.55 -7.07 10.79
CA GLN A 83 3.29 -7.91 11.96
C GLN A 83 2.46 -7.13 12.99
N SER A 84 1.48 -7.81 13.59
CA SER A 84 0.47 -7.21 14.48
C SER A 84 -0.47 -6.18 13.83
N TYR A 85 -0.36 -5.94 12.52
CA TYR A 85 -1.19 -5.01 11.75
C TYR A 85 -1.92 -5.72 10.59
N CYS A 86 -2.47 -6.92 10.85
CA CYS A 86 -3.14 -7.74 9.84
C CYS A 86 -4.26 -7.00 9.10
N GLU A 87 -5.09 -6.23 9.82
CA GLU A 87 -6.16 -5.42 9.21
C GLU A 87 -5.61 -4.39 8.23
N LYS A 88 -4.60 -3.63 8.66
CA LYS A 88 -3.93 -2.64 7.80
C LYS A 88 -3.31 -3.28 6.56
N ALA A 89 -2.75 -4.49 6.67
CA ALA A 89 -2.21 -5.20 5.51
C ALA A 89 -3.33 -5.55 4.51
N ALA A 90 -4.47 -6.04 4.99
CA ALA A 90 -5.61 -6.38 4.15
C ALA A 90 -6.21 -5.13 3.48
N GLU A 91 -6.29 -4.01 4.21
CA GLU A 91 -6.74 -2.72 3.65
C GLU A 91 -5.79 -2.17 2.60
N ASN A 92 -4.48 -2.20 2.88
CA ASN A 92 -3.45 -1.74 1.96
C ASN A 92 -3.46 -2.56 0.67
N ALA A 93 -3.76 -3.85 0.75
CA ALA A 93 -3.93 -4.72 -0.42
C ALA A 93 -5.09 -4.25 -1.32
N TYR A 94 -6.11 -3.62 -0.75
CA TYR A 94 -7.20 -2.98 -1.49
C TYR A 94 -7.01 -1.48 -1.74
N GLY A 95 -5.83 -0.92 -1.45
CA GLY A 95 -5.52 0.49 -1.67
C GLY A 95 -6.09 1.45 -0.63
N THR A 96 -6.61 0.92 0.48
CA THR A 96 -7.19 1.71 1.58
C THR A 96 -6.34 1.63 2.83
N THR A 97 -6.63 2.47 3.83
CA THR A 97 -6.00 2.36 5.15
C THR A 97 -6.85 3.00 6.23
N GLY A 98 -6.90 2.40 7.42
CA GLY A 98 -7.58 2.94 8.59
C GLY A 98 -9.11 2.92 8.50
N VAL A 99 -9.69 2.01 7.72
CA VAL A 99 -11.15 1.86 7.59
C VAL A 99 -11.70 1.12 8.80
N TRP A 100 -11.11 0.00 9.19
CA TRP A 100 -11.50 -0.79 10.33
C TRP A 100 -10.44 -0.75 11.42
N ALA A 101 -10.88 -0.62 12.67
CA ALA A 101 -9.97 -0.60 13.81
C ALA A 101 -9.30 -1.97 14.07
N SER A 102 -9.90 -3.07 13.60
CA SER A 102 -9.41 -4.44 13.80
C SER A 102 -10.11 -5.43 12.86
N ALA A 103 -9.54 -6.64 12.73
CA ALA A 103 -10.18 -7.75 12.01
C ALA A 103 -11.53 -8.14 12.61
N ASN A 104 -11.70 -8.02 13.93
CA ASN A 104 -12.98 -8.23 14.58
C ASN A 104 -14.02 -7.17 14.20
N ALA A 105 -13.62 -5.90 14.14
CA ALA A 105 -14.49 -4.82 13.68
C ALA A 105 -14.90 -5.02 12.22
N HIS A 106 -13.93 -5.35 11.36
CA HIS A 106 -14.18 -5.63 9.95
C HIS A 106 -15.15 -6.79 9.77
N TRP A 107 -14.90 -7.95 10.39
CA TRP A 107 -15.85 -9.06 10.30
C TRP A 107 -17.25 -8.65 10.77
N ASN A 108 -17.37 -7.95 11.90
CA ASN A 108 -18.66 -7.60 12.47
C ASN A 108 -19.46 -6.67 11.52
N GLY A 109 -18.79 -5.70 10.89
CA GLY A 109 -19.43 -4.75 9.98
C GLY A 109 -19.63 -5.25 8.55
N ALA A 110 -18.73 -6.09 8.02
CA ALA A 110 -18.82 -6.60 6.65
C ALA A 110 -19.90 -7.68 6.51
N SER A 111 -20.54 -7.71 5.33
CA SER A 111 -21.59 -8.67 4.96
C SER A 111 -21.57 -8.92 3.44
N PRO A 112 -22.09 -10.06 2.95
CA PRO A 112 -22.52 -11.24 3.71
C PRO A 112 -21.35 -11.99 4.36
N LYS A 113 -21.64 -12.70 5.47
CA LYS A 113 -20.68 -13.54 6.20
C LYS A 113 -20.87 -15.00 5.82
N HIS A 114 -19.78 -15.68 5.51
CA HIS A 114 -19.77 -17.09 5.15
C HIS A 114 -18.87 -17.88 6.11
N THR A 115 -19.41 -18.89 6.79
CA THR A 115 -18.66 -19.70 7.77
C THR A 115 -18.16 -21.03 7.19
N SER A 116 -18.50 -21.33 5.94
CA SER A 116 -18.15 -22.57 5.24
C SER A 116 -17.87 -22.31 3.75
N GLY A 117 -17.41 -23.37 3.06
CA GLY A 117 -17.06 -23.31 1.64
C GLY A 117 -15.69 -22.72 1.36
N THR A 118 -15.31 -22.72 0.08
CA THR A 118 -14.06 -22.15 -0.42
C THR A 118 -14.21 -20.65 -0.64
N PRO A 119 -13.44 -19.79 0.04
CA PRO A 119 -13.48 -18.36 -0.18
C PRO A 119 -13.05 -18.03 -1.64
N PRO A 120 -13.82 -17.22 -2.38
CA PRO A 120 -13.42 -16.71 -3.69
C PRO A 120 -12.13 -15.87 -3.63
N LEU A 121 -11.51 -15.65 -4.79
CA LEU A 121 -10.31 -14.80 -4.90
C LEU A 121 -10.58 -13.42 -4.29
N GLY A 122 -9.65 -12.92 -3.47
CA GLY A 122 -9.73 -11.59 -2.89
C GLY A 122 -10.62 -11.49 -1.65
N SER A 123 -11.43 -12.51 -1.34
CA SER A 123 -12.26 -12.49 -0.13
C SER A 123 -11.44 -12.26 1.12
N PHE A 124 -11.98 -11.48 2.06
CA PHE A 124 -11.38 -11.36 3.38
C PHE A 124 -11.65 -12.63 4.16
N VAL A 125 -10.61 -13.22 4.72
CA VAL A 125 -10.64 -14.46 5.50
C VAL A 125 -10.29 -14.14 6.93
N TYR A 126 -11.07 -14.63 7.89
CA TYR A 126 -10.98 -14.20 9.28
C TYR A 126 -10.74 -15.37 10.24
N TRP A 127 -9.98 -15.11 11.30
CA TRP A 127 -9.73 -16.04 12.39
C TRP A 127 -9.88 -15.36 13.75
N ASN A 128 -10.28 -16.14 14.74
CA ASN A 128 -10.38 -15.70 16.13
C ASN A 128 -9.22 -16.24 16.97
N ILE A 129 -8.01 -15.76 16.67
CA ILE A 129 -6.76 -16.22 17.32
C ILE A 129 -6.10 -15.16 18.22
N SER A 130 -6.66 -13.96 18.27
CA SER A 130 -6.13 -12.84 19.04
C SER A 130 -7.27 -11.94 19.54
N ALA A 131 -6.98 -11.05 20.49
CA ALA A 131 -7.96 -10.08 20.99
C ALA A 131 -8.56 -9.18 19.90
N TYR A 132 -7.79 -8.89 18.84
CA TYR A 132 -8.23 -8.07 17.70
C TYR A 132 -8.68 -8.91 16.50
N GLY A 133 -8.65 -10.24 16.62
CA GLY A 133 -8.85 -11.17 15.51
C GLY A 133 -7.62 -11.26 14.59
N HIS A 134 -7.80 -11.92 13.46
CA HIS A 134 -6.82 -11.96 12.38
C HIS A 134 -7.55 -11.97 11.05
N VAL A 135 -6.97 -11.31 10.05
CA VAL A 135 -7.53 -11.23 8.69
C VAL A 135 -6.44 -11.44 7.64
N GLY A 136 -6.84 -12.01 6.52
CA GLY A 136 -6.02 -12.17 5.31
C GLY A 136 -6.90 -12.16 4.06
N ILE A 137 -6.29 -12.35 2.90
CA ILE A 137 -6.94 -12.33 1.59
C ILE A 137 -6.89 -13.72 0.97
N ALA A 138 -8.04 -14.24 0.55
CA ALA A 138 -8.16 -15.54 -0.08
C ALA A 138 -7.47 -15.58 -1.45
N ASP A 139 -6.85 -16.72 -1.76
CA ASP A 139 -6.25 -16.98 -3.07
C ASP A 139 -7.26 -17.55 -4.09
N GLY A 140 -8.51 -17.76 -3.68
CA GLY A 140 -9.58 -18.33 -4.52
C GLY A 140 -9.55 -19.86 -4.68
N SER A 141 -8.56 -20.53 -4.09
CA SER A 141 -8.34 -21.98 -4.20
C SER A 141 -8.38 -22.70 -2.85
N GLY A 142 -8.80 -22.01 -1.78
CA GLY A 142 -8.89 -22.53 -0.42
C GLY A 142 -7.69 -22.17 0.48
N GLY A 143 -6.68 -21.51 -0.09
CA GLY A 143 -5.59 -20.88 0.64
C GLY A 143 -5.82 -19.38 0.85
N PHE A 144 -4.81 -18.72 1.40
CA PHE A 144 -4.86 -17.30 1.72
C PHE A 144 -3.47 -16.68 1.78
N TYR A 145 -3.42 -15.36 1.69
CA TYR A 145 -2.29 -14.52 2.03
C TYR A 145 -2.60 -13.73 3.30
N ALA A 146 -1.70 -13.74 4.28
CA ALA A 146 -1.86 -12.96 5.50
C ALA A 146 -0.50 -12.62 6.10
N THR A 147 -0.52 -11.76 7.12
CA THR A 147 0.62 -11.60 8.02
C THR A 147 0.73 -12.82 8.94
N SER A 148 1.82 -12.90 9.69
CA SER A 148 2.07 -13.94 10.70
C SER A 148 2.17 -15.39 10.18
N VAL A 149 2.12 -15.61 8.86
CA VAL A 149 2.49 -16.89 8.24
C VAL A 149 4.00 -17.04 8.40
N ASN A 150 4.41 -17.97 9.26
CA ASN A 150 5.80 -18.12 9.71
C ASN A 150 6.45 -16.80 10.19
N GLY A 151 5.67 -15.90 10.79
CA GLY A 151 6.16 -14.61 11.32
C GLY A 151 6.36 -13.50 10.28
N ALA A 152 5.90 -13.68 9.04
CA ALA A 152 5.97 -12.67 7.97
C ALA A 152 4.65 -12.59 7.18
N ILE A 153 4.56 -11.70 6.19
CA ILE A 153 3.59 -11.84 5.11
C ILE A 153 3.93 -13.13 4.36
N GLY A 154 2.95 -14.02 4.24
CA GLY A 154 3.13 -15.29 3.57
C GLY A 154 1.82 -15.86 3.03
N HIS A 155 1.94 -17.00 2.37
CA HIS A 155 0.83 -17.76 1.82
C HIS A 155 0.63 -19.04 2.63
N GLY A 156 -0.61 -19.31 3.03
CA GLY A 156 -1.03 -20.57 3.62
C GLY A 156 -1.92 -21.33 2.66
N SER A 157 -1.64 -22.62 2.42
CA SER A 157 -2.39 -23.44 1.45
C SER A 157 -3.81 -23.82 1.91
N ALA A 158 -4.16 -23.59 3.18
CA ALA A 158 -5.46 -23.92 3.74
C ALA A 158 -5.84 -22.94 4.84
N THR A 159 -7.10 -22.53 4.89
CA THR A 159 -7.63 -21.67 5.96
C THR A 159 -7.52 -22.27 7.36
N SER A 160 -7.23 -23.57 7.49
CA SER A 160 -6.94 -24.24 8.76
C SER A 160 -5.50 -24.02 9.28
N TYR A 161 -4.62 -23.33 8.53
CA TYR A 161 -3.25 -23.02 8.97
C TYR A 161 -3.22 -22.28 10.32
N PHE A 162 -4.11 -21.29 10.48
CA PHE A 162 -4.39 -20.71 11.78
C PHE A 162 -5.55 -21.45 12.43
N SER A 163 -5.49 -21.62 13.75
CA SER A 163 -6.60 -22.17 14.52
C SER A 163 -7.81 -21.24 14.53
N ASN A 164 -8.97 -21.72 14.98
CA ASN A 164 -10.19 -20.91 15.16
C ASN A 164 -10.59 -20.11 13.90
N TYR A 165 -10.64 -20.80 12.76
CA TYR A 165 -11.22 -20.25 11.53
C TYR A 165 -12.63 -19.74 11.78
N ARG A 166 -12.89 -18.47 11.42
CA ARG A 166 -14.16 -17.80 11.66
C ARG A 166 -15.05 -17.80 10.42
N GLY A 167 -14.45 -17.62 9.25
CA GLY A 167 -15.18 -17.51 7.99
C GLY A 167 -14.55 -16.50 7.03
N TRP A 168 -15.33 -16.10 6.03
CA TRP A 168 -14.94 -15.12 5.02
C TRP A 168 -16.09 -14.18 4.64
N THR A 169 -15.74 -13.04 4.07
CA THR A 169 -16.67 -12.09 3.42
C THR A 169 -16.22 -11.84 1.97
N PRO A 170 -17.13 -11.45 1.05
CA PRO A 170 -16.76 -11.18 -0.33
C PRO A 170 -15.67 -10.12 -0.48
N ALA A 171 -14.90 -10.24 -1.56
CA ALA A 171 -13.96 -9.21 -1.99
C ALA A 171 -14.69 -7.87 -2.19
N ALA A 172 -14.19 -6.82 -1.53
CA ALA A 172 -14.69 -5.46 -1.65
C ALA A 172 -13.61 -4.48 -1.19
N VAL A 173 -13.62 -3.27 -1.73
CA VAL A 173 -12.85 -2.17 -1.15
C VAL A 173 -13.39 -1.90 0.27
N PRO A 174 -12.55 -1.94 1.33
CA PRO A 174 -13.01 -1.73 2.69
C PRO A 174 -13.75 -0.39 2.86
N HIS A 175 -14.90 -0.46 3.54
CA HIS A 175 -15.75 0.68 3.94
C HIS A 175 -16.52 0.30 5.22
N GLN A 176 -16.98 1.28 6.02
CA GLN A 176 -17.81 1.08 7.22
C GLN A 176 -19.30 1.26 6.96
#